data_AF-A0A179I2P8-F1
#
_entry.id   AF-A0A179I2P8-F1
#
_cell.length_a   1.000
_cell.length_b   1.000
_cell.length_c   1.000
_cell.angle_alpha   90.00
_cell.angle_beta   90.00
_cell.angle_gamma   90.00
#
_symmetry.space_group_name_H-M   'P 1'
#
loop_
_entity.id
_entity.type
_entity.pdbx_description
1 polymer ?
#
loop_
_entity_poly.entity_id
_entity_poly.type
_entity_poly.pdbx_seq_one_letter_code
_entity_poly.pdbx_strand_id
1 'polypeptide(L)'
;MTTITEYDAHEQPTEEMRAKWKAWARMEAKDVKDHPRIDDPRKPTEESGFIRTSSITKEQRREAFSQFGAEYADEAKEDVTVLHHPLLPGLLIAPSLVPPAVQTAALDRMLHRDLSDPQHQTNLHLHYNLPYPEVGDGQGDAPRSLFSLAPESPVRFTPKDPSVHKPLSPKQDYLLLRLRSGDAIYMTQESRFAWHGVPKIVPGTCPEYIENWPARDDGQFGAWGGWMKNKRINLNVRQVRD
;
A
#
# COMPACT_ATOMS: atom_id res chain seq x y z
N MET A 1 27.95 14.46 0.24
CA MET A 1 26.64 14.18 -0.38
C MET A 1 26.67 12.72 -0.80
N THR A 2 25.95 11.85 -0.08
CA THR A 2 25.96 10.41 -0.32
C THR A 2 25.07 10.08 -1.52
N THR A 3 25.54 9.25 -2.45
CA THR A 3 24.77 8.83 -3.63
C THR A 3 23.77 7.73 -3.25
N ILE A 4 22.65 7.67 -3.96
CA ILE A 4 21.51 6.74 -3.72
C ILE A 4 21.86 5.26 -4.06
N THR A 5 23.13 4.95 -4.32
CA THR A 5 23.64 3.74 -4.96
C THR A 5 23.85 2.53 -4.05
N GLU A 6 23.51 2.61 -2.75
CA GLU A 6 23.82 1.56 -1.76
C GLU A 6 22.61 0.74 -1.29
N TYR A 7 21.39 1.01 -1.78
CA TYR A 7 20.19 0.24 -1.46
C TYR A 7 19.74 -0.64 -2.65
N ASP A 8 19.88 -1.96 -2.52
CA ASP A 8 19.39 -2.91 -3.52
C ASP A 8 17.89 -3.20 -3.33
N ALA A 9 17.07 -2.72 -4.27
CA ALA A 9 15.63 -2.97 -4.29
C ALA A 9 15.25 -4.44 -4.58
N HIS A 10 16.21 -5.28 -4.96
CA HIS A 10 16.04 -6.72 -5.21
C HIS A 10 16.58 -7.60 -4.06
N GLU A 11 17.17 -7.01 -3.01
CA GLU A 11 17.63 -7.76 -1.83
C GLU A 11 16.45 -8.53 -1.21
N GLN A 12 16.71 -9.76 -0.78
CA GLN A 12 15.67 -10.64 -0.24
C GLN A 12 15.40 -10.35 1.24
N PRO A 13 14.13 -10.14 1.66
CA PRO A 13 13.81 -9.87 3.05
C PRO A 13 14.25 -11.01 3.97
N THR A 14 14.86 -10.65 5.09
CA THR A 14 15.47 -11.58 6.06
C THR A 14 14.45 -12.61 6.56
N GLU A 15 14.93 -13.79 7.01
CA GLU A 15 14.04 -14.82 7.55
C GLU A 15 13.24 -14.35 8.76
N GLU A 16 13.83 -13.49 9.59
CA GLU A 16 13.16 -12.85 10.71
C GLU A 16 12.02 -11.92 10.24
N MET A 17 12.22 -11.12 9.19
CA MET A 17 11.16 -10.28 8.62
C MET A 17 10.07 -11.11 7.93
N ARG A 18 10.42 -12.20 7.25
CA ARG A 18 9.48 -13.18 6.71
C ARG A 18 8.69 -13.87 7.83
N ALA A 19 9.29 -14.15 8.98
CA ALA A 19 8.63 -14.72 10.16
C ALA A 19 7.69 -13.71 10.83
N LYS A 20 8.15 -12.46 11.06
CA LYS A 20 7.35 -11.31 11.51
C LYS A 20 6.10 -11.16 10.62
N TRP A 21 6.25 -11.16 9.28
CA TRP A 21 5.14 -11.08 8.33
C TRP A 21 4.18 -12.28 8.44
N LYS A 22 4.69 -13.52 8.51
CA LYS A 22 3.86 -14.73 8.67
C LYS A 22 3.05 -14.74 9.97
N ALA A 23 3.57 -14.17 11.05
CA ALA A 23 2.84 -14.01 12.30
C ALA A 23 1.65 -13.05 12.12
N TRP A 24 1.86 -11.87 11.52
CA TRP A 24 0.79 -10.91 11.23
C TRP A 24 -0.28 -11.47 10.28
N ALA A 25 0.11 -12.26 9.27
CA ALA A 25 -0.84 -12.88 8.35
C ALA A 25 -1.72 -13.95 9.02
N ARG A 26 -1.16 -14.67 9.99
CA ARG A 26 -1.85 -15.73 10.76
C ARG A 26 -2.67 -15.22 11.95
N MET A 27 -2.34 -14.07 12.51
CA MET A 27 -3.07 -13.47 13.65
C MET A 27 -4.56 -13.26 13.31
N GLU A 28 -5.45 -13.56 14.25
CA GLU A 28 -6.90 -13.45 14.03
C GLU A 28 -7.37 -11.99 13.88
N ALA A 29 -8.42 -11.79 13.10
CA ALA A 29 -8.90 -10.44 12.74
C ALA A 29 -9.24 -9.56 13.95
N LYS A 30 -9.84 -10.16 14.98
CA LYS A 30 -10.17 -9.53 16.26
C LYS A 30 -8.91 -9.04 17.01
N ASP A 31 -7.82 -9.83 16.96
CA ASP A 31 -6.60 -9.58 17.71
C ASP A 31 -5.70 -8.56 16.97
N VAL A 32 -5.82 -8.50 15.63
CA VAL A 32 -5.27 -7.42 14.79
C VAL A 32 -6.02 -6.10 14.98
N LYS A 33 -7.34 -6.11 15.28
CA LYS A 33 -8.17 -4.89 15.24
C LYS A 33 -7.69 -3.81 16.20
N ASP A 34 -7.30 -4.15 17.42
CA ASP A 34 -6.95 -3.17 18.45
C ASP A 34 -5.52 -3.38 19.01
N HIS A 35 -4.66 -4.04 18.23
CA HIS A 35 -3.28 -4.38 18.61
C HIS A 35 -2.41 -3.11 18.81
N PRO A 36 -1.75 -2.92 19.98
CA PRO A 36 -1.06 -1.67 20.30
C PRO A 36 0.19 -1.39 19.44
N ARG A 37 0.72 -2.41 18.76
CA ARG A 37 1.85 -2.28 17.81
C ARG A 37 1.44 -1.69 16.44
N ILE A 38 0.16 -1.50 16.17
CA ILE A 38 -0.30 -0.96 14.87
C ILE A 38 -0.37 0.56 14.92
N ASP A 39 0.39 1.17 14.03
CA ASP A 39 0.55 2.61 13.87
C ASP A 39 -0.62 3.12 13.00
N ASP A 40 -1.59 3.83 13.59
CA ASP A 40 -2.83 4.27 12.91
C ASP A 40 -2.79 5.78 12.60
N PRO A 41 -2.72 6.20 11.32
CA PRO A 41 -2.60 7.61 10.93
C PRO A 41 -3.88 8.43 11.15
N ARG A 42 -4.96 7.81 11.65
CA ARG A 42 -6.21 8.51 12.05
C ARG A 42 -6.37 8.65 13.58
N LYS A 43 -5.37 8.23 14.37
CA LYS A 43 -5.28 8.54 15.81
C LYS A 43 -4.64 9.92 16.05
N PRO A 44 -4.74 10.47 17.29
CA PRO A 44 -3.95 11.63 17.69
C PRO A 44 -2.45 11.43 17.43
N THR A 45 -1.74 12.51 17.09
CA THR A 45 -0.29 12.47 16.78
C THR A 45 0.54 12.03 18.00
N GLU A 46 -0.01 12.24 19.19
CA GLU A 46 0.54 11.96 20.51
C GLU A 46 0.48 10.46 20.85
N GLU A 47 -0.44 9.71 20.21
CA GLU A 47 -0.62 8.26 20.39
C GLU A 47 0.02 7.43 19.27
N SER A 48 0.32 8.03 18.12
CA SER A 48 0.52 7.31 16.86
C SER A 48 1.94 7.43 16.26
N GLY A 49 2.81 8.25 16.87
CA GLY A 49 4.20 8.43 16.42
C GLY A 49 4.37 9.22 15.12
N PHE A 50 3.27 9.58 14.44
CA PHE A 50 3.29 10.42 13.25
C PHE A 50 3.50 11.89 13.60
N ILE A 51 4.19 12.60 12.71
CA ILE A 51 4.42 14.04 12.77
C ILE A 51 3.77 14.68 11.54
N ARG A 52 3.12 15.83 11.72
CA ARG A 52 2.50 16.62 10.63
C ARG A 52 3.59 17.37 9.87
N THR A 53 3.63 17.27 8.54
CA THR A 53 4.67 17.93 7.71
C THR A 53 4.13 18.95 6.71
N SER A 54 2.90 18.78 6.20
CA SER A 54 2.28 19.71 5.23
C SER A 54 0.77 19.47 5.17
N SER A 55 0.05 20.18 4.31
CA SER A 55 -1.30 19.80 3.86
C SER A 55 -1.36 19.64 2.34
N ILE A 56 -2.34 18.86 1.88
CA ILE A 56 -2.88 18.93 0.52
C ILE A 56 -4.12 19.81 0.63
N THR A 57 -4.16 20.95 -0.06
CA THR A 57 -5.20 21.94 0.20
C THR A 57 -6.56 21.52 -0.35
N LYS A 58 -7.62 22.09 0.22
CA LYS A 58 -8.97 21.98 -0.31
C LYS A 58 -9.05 22.24 -1.82
N GLU A 59 -8.37 23.27 -2.31
CA GLU A 59 -8.38 23.69 -3.72
C GLU A 59 -7.69 22.67 -4.62
N GLN A 60 -6.54 22.13 -4.20
CA GLN A 60 -5.83 21.06 -4.89
C GLN A 60 -6.70 19.79 -5.00
N ARG A 61 -7.43 19.45 -3.92
CA ARG A 61 -8.42 18.36 -3.93
C ARG A 61 -9.58 18.69 -4.87
N ARG A 62 -10.10 19.92 -4.85
CA ARG A 62 -11.22 20.38 -5.71
C ARG A 62 -10.88 20.25 -7.20
N GLU A 63 -9.67 20.65 -7.58
CA GLU A 63 -9.14 20.53 -8.95
C GLU A 63 -8.91 19.06 -9.35
N ALA A 64 -8.34 18.24 -8.46
CA ALA A 64 -8.14 16.82 -8.73
C ALA A 64 -9.48 16.06 -8.86
N PHE A 65 -10.49 16.41 -8.05
CA PHE A 65 -11.80 15.76 -8.09
C PHE A 65 -12.67 16.24 -9.25
N SER A 66 -12.52 17.48 -9.74
CA SER A 66 -13.25 17.93 -10.93
C SER A 66 -12.91 17.13 -12.20
N GLN A 67 -11.74 16.46 -12.24
CA GLN A 67 -11.38 15.50 -13.29
C GLN A 67 -12.28 14.25 -13.30
N PHE A 68 -12.96 13.93 -12.18
CA PHE A 68 -13.96 12.85 -12.10
C PHE A 68 -15.34 13.28 -12.62
N GLY A 69 -15.61 14.59 -12.59
CA GLY A 69 -16.84 15.26 -12.95
C GLY A 69 -16.97 16.55 -12.13
N ALA A 70 -17.66 17.57 -12.64
CA ALA A 70 -17.78 18.86 -11.94
C ALA A 70 -18.48 18.72 -10.58
N GLU A 71 -19.41 17.76 -10.48
CA GLU A 71 -20.15 17.38 -9.27
C GLU A 71 -19.26 16.83 -8.14
N TYR A 72 -18.11 16.23 -8.47
CA TYR A 72 -17.17 15.69 -7.47
C TYR A 72 -16.23 16.75 -6.90
N ALA A 73 -16.13 17.93 -7.53
CA ALA A 73 -15.24 19.00 -7.10
C ALA A 73 -15.49 19.37 -5.62
N ASP A 74 -16.75 19.55 -5.25
CA ASP A 74 -17.13 20.07 -3.93
C ASP A 74 -17.19 19.00 -2.81
N GLU A 75 -16.85 17.74 -3.13
CA GLU A 75 -16.48 16.74 -2.12
C GLU A 75 -15.13 17.07 -1.43
N ALA A 76 -14.33 17.97 -2.01
CA ALA A 76 -13.21 18.61 -1.34
C ALA A 76 -13.71 19.61 -0.28
N LYS A 77 -14.08 19.10 0.90
CA LYS A 77 -14.66 19.90 1.99
C LYS A 77 -13.61 20.72 2.76
N GLU A 78 -12.43 20.15 2.97
CA GLU A 78 -11.36 20.64 3.85
C GLU A 78 -9.94 20.26 3.37
N ASP A 79 -8.91 20.84 3.99
CA ASP A 79 -7.50 20.45 3.83
C ASP A 79 -7.21 19.07 4.42
N VAL A 80 -6.33 18.30 3.77
CA VAL A 80 -5.85 17.01 4.31
C VAL A 80 -4.44 17.17 4.83
N THR A 81 -4.24 16.96 6.13
CA THR A 81 -2.91 16.97 6.76
C THR A 81 -2.09 15.78 6.24
N VAL A 82 -0.87 16.04 5.77
CA VAL A 82 0.12 15.03 5.41
C VAL A 82 0.98 14.73 6.64
N LEU A 83 1.08 13.43 6.93
CA LEU A 83 1.85 12.86 8.04
C LEU A 83 3.12 12.19 7.52
N HIS A 84 4.17 12.19 8.32
CA HIS A 84 5.35 11.33 8.14
C HIS A 84 5.69 10.61 9.45
N HIS A 85 6.48 9.53 9.37
CA HIS A 85 6.91 8.79 10.55
C HIS A 85 8.45 8.77 10.65
N PRO A 86 9.07 9.19 11.77
CA PRO A 86 10.53 9.32 11.88
C PRO A 86 11.35 8.04 11.61
N LEU A 87 10.75 6.87 11.83
CA LEU A 87 11.37 5.56 11.59
C LEU A 87 11.57 5.22 10.11
N LEU A 88 10.83 5.88 9.19
CA LEU A 88 10.94 5.64 7.75
C LEU A 88 10.87 6.97 6.98
N PRO A 89 12.00 7.68 6.82
CA PRO A 89 12.03 8.96 6.12
C PRO A 89 11.60 8.83 4.65
N GLY A 90 10.96 9.89 4.14
CA GLY A 90 10.36 9.90 2.81
C GLY A 90 9.05 9.14 2.67
N LEU A 91 8.59 8.40 3.69
CA LEU A 91 7.20 7.92 3.77
C LEU A 91 6.28 9.07 4.17
N LEU A 92 5.34 9.42 3.29
CA LEU A 92 4.25 10.36 3.55
C LEU A 92 2.90 9.64 3.51
N ILE A 93 1.98 10.03 4.39
CA ILE A 93 0.62 9.47 4.49
C ILE A 93 -0.40 10.62 4.50
N ALA A 94 -1.42 10.53 3.66
CA ALA A 94 -2.55 11.44 3.63
C ALA A 94 -3.84 10.65 3.99
N PRO A 95 -4.24 10.64 5.28
CA PRO A 95 -5.43 9.92 5.71
C PRO A 95 -6.72 10.56 5.16
N SER A 96 -7.69 9.73 4.78
CA SER A 96 -8.99 10.15 4.22
C SER A 96 -8.90 11.08 2.99
N LEU A 97 -7.78 11.03 2.23
CA LEU A 97 -7.55 11.92 1.09
C LEU A 97 -8.66 11.86 0.05
N VAL A 98 -9.11 10.66 -0.32
CA VAL A 98 -10.16 10.45 -1.34
C VAL A 98 -11.53 10.26 -0.66
N PRO A 99 -12.52 11.15 -0.88
CA PRO A 99 -13.84 11.04 -0.26
C PRO A 99 -14.70 9.93 -0.90
N PRO A 100 -15.76 9.45 -0.22
CA PRO A 100 -16.57 8.30 -0.65
C PRO A 100 -17.04 8.32 -2.10
N ALA A 101 -17.65 9.42 -2.56
CA ALA A 101 -18.19 9.51 -3.92
C ALA A 101 -17.08 9.42 -4.99
N VAL A 102 -15.91 10.02 -4.73
CA VAL A 102 -14.75 9.95 -5.62
C VAL A 102 -14.12 8.56 -5.61
N GLN A 103 -14.17 7.82 -4.50
CA GLN A 103 -13.75 6.41 -4.48
C GLN A 103 -14.62 5.56 -5.41
N THR A 104 -15.95 5.71 -5.37
CA THR A 104 -16.87 5.00 -6.28
C THR A 104 -16.65 5.42 -7.74
N ALA A 105 -16.53 6.73 -8.02
CA ALA A 105 -16.24 7.23 -9.38
C ALA A 105 -14.88 6.74 -9.94
N ALA A 106 -13.89 6.54 -9.07
CA ALA A 106 -12.61 5.94 -9.44
C ALA A 106 -12.74 4.43 -9.68
N LEU A 107 -13.49 3.70 -8.87
CA LEU A 107 -13.77 2.27 -9.10
C LEU A 107 -14.47 2.04 -10.44
N ASP A 108 -15.54 2.79 -10.73
CA ASP A 108 -16.28 2.70 -11.98
C ASP A 108 -15.37 2.97 -13.20
N ARG A 109 -14.55 4.02 -13.15
CA ARG A 109 -13.58 4.32 -14.23
C ARG A 109 -12.53 3.21 -14.37
N MET A 110 -11.91 2.77 -13.28
CA MET A 110 -10.87 1.73 -13.34
C MET A 110 -11.41 0.38 -13.84
N LEU A 111 -12.58 -0.05 -13.37
CA LEU A 111 -13.07 -1.43 -13.58
C LEU A 111 -14.07 -1.57 -14.74
N HIS A 112 -14.82 -0.52 -15.09
CA HIS A 112 -15.77 -0.57 -16.22
C HIS A 112 -15.30 0.16 -17.48
N ARG A 113 -14.31 1.08 -17.38
CA ARG A 113 -13.70 1.74 -18.54
C ARG A 113 -12.28 1.22 -18.78
N ASP A 114 -11.37 1.43 -17.82
CA ASP A 114 -9.93 1.23 -18.05
C ASP A 114 -9.59 -0.26 -18.22
N LEU A 115 -10.00 -1.13 -17.28
CA LEU A 115 -9.78 -2.59 -17.35
C LEU A 115 -10.66 -3.30 -18.40
N SER A 116 -11.46 -2.57 -19.17
CA SER A 116 -12.17 -3.07 -20.35
C SER A 116 -11.44 -2.73 -21.66
N ASP A 117 -10.37 -1.93 -21.62
CA ASP A 117 -9.49 -1.67 -22.75
C ASP A 117 -8.37 -2.72 -22.82
N PRO A 118 -8.20 -3.47 -23.93
CA PRO A 118 -7.14 -4.48 -24.07
C PRO A 118 -5.71 -3.91 -24.07
N GLN A 119 -5.52 -2.59 -24.17
CA GLN A 119 -4.21 -1.96 -23.99
C GLN A 119 -3.77 -1.91 -22.51
N HIS A 120 -4.73 -1.93 -21.56
CA HIS A 120 -4.43 -1.92 -20.13
C HIS A 120 -4.13 -3.33 -19.60
N GLN A 121 -2.93 -3.80 -19.89
CA GLN A 121 -2.45 -5.12 -19.47
C GLN A 121 -2.57 -5.33 -17.95
N THR A 122 -3.19 -6.45 -17.57
CA THR A 122 -3.26 -6.93 -16.19
C THR A 122 -2.29 -8.08 -15.97
N ASN A 123 -1.99 -8.43 -14.71
CA ASN A 123 -1.13 -9.57 -14.36
C ASN A 123 -1.62 -10.93 -14.93
N LEU A 124 -2.88 -11.03 -15.39
CA LEU A 124 -3.37 -12.21 -16.10
C LEU A 124 -2.76 -12.34 -17.50
N HIS A 125 -2.49 -11.22 -18.19
CA HIS A 125 -1.91 -11.18 -19.53
C HIS A 125 -0.44 -11.67 -19.57
N LEU A 126 0.20 -11.82 -18.41
CA LEU A 126 1.53 -12.42 -18.28
C LEU A 126 1.50 -13.96 -18.29
N HIS A 127 0.32 -14.57 -18.07
CA HIS A 127 0.18 -16.01 -17.77
C HIS A 127 -1.02 -16.69 -18.47
N TYR A 128 -1.92 -15.94 -19.09
CA TYR A 128 -3.12 -16.44 -19.76
C TYR A 128 -3.39 -15.64 -21.05
N ASN A 129 -3.60 -16.34 -22.16
CA ASN A 129 -4.22 -15.75 -23.34
C ASN A 129 -5.74 -15.77 -23.20
N LEU A 130 -6.40 -14.66 -23.54
CA LEU A 130 -7.84 -14.64 -23.79
C LEU A 130 -8.13 -15.37 -25.12
N PRO A 131 -9.26 -16.08 -25.26
CA PRO A 131 -9.31 -17.32 -26.05
C PRO A 131 -9.26 -17.13 -27.59
N TYR A 132 -8.15 -17.59 -28.17
CA TYR A 132 -7.96 -18.02 -29.57
C TYR A 132 -6.90 -19.16 -29.59
N PRO A 133 -6.80 -20.00 -30.65
CA PRO A 133 -6.29 -21.39 -30.52
C PRO A 133 -4.77 -21.61 -30.34
N GLU A 134 -4.44 -22.86 -29.97
CA GLU A 134 -3.16 -23.44 -29.47
C GLU A 134 -2.04 -23.54 -30.54
N VAL A 135 -0.75 -23.87 -30.30
CA VAL A 135 0.04 -24.63 -29.26
C VAL A 135 1.48 -24.01 -29.20
N GLY A 136 2.37 -24.10 -28.19
CA GLY A 136 2.40 -24.70 -26.84
C GLY A 136 3.86 -24.92 -26.32
N ASP A 137 4.01 -25.67 -25.21
CA ASP A 137 5.20 -26.35 -24.61
C ASP A 137 6.57 -25.65 -24.34
N GLY A 138 7.06 -25.79 -23.09
CA GLY A 138 8.41 -25.43 -22.60
C GLY A 138 8.55 -25.59 -21.07
N GLN A 139 9.72 -25.97 -20.51
CA GLN A 139 9.79 -26.55 -19.14
C GLN A 139 11.10 -26.31 -18.33
N GLY A 140 10.99 -26.22 -16.99
CA GLY A 140 12.10 -26.27 -15.99
C GLY A 140 12.73 -24.92 -15.60
N ASP A 141 13.42 -24.74 -14.46
CA ASP A 141 13.58 -25.55 -13.23
C ASP A 141 13.98 -24.62 -12.03
N ALA A 142 14.01 -25.14 -10.79
CA ALA A 142 14.09 -24.35 -9.55
C ALA A 142 15.52 -23.91 -9.10
N PRO A 143 15.67 -22.80 -8.34
CA PRO A 143 16.96 -22.23 -7.95
C PRO A 143 17.66 -22.95 -6.78
N ARG A 144 19.00 -22.80 -6.72
CA ARG A 144 19.87 -23.41 -5.70
C ARG A 144 19.95 -22.58 -4.40
N SER A 145 20.16 -23.27 -3.28
CA SER A 145 20.13 -22.73 -1.92
C SER A 145 21.43 -22.02 -1.49
N LEU A 146 21.30 -21.07 -0.55
CA LEU A 146 22.40 -20.35 0.11
C LEU A 146 22.55 -20.71 1.61
N PHE A 147 21.96 -21.81 2.08
CA PHE A 147 21.99 -22.19 3.50
C PHE A 147 23.34 -22.79 3.95
N SER A 148 24.31 -21.91 4.23
CA SER A 148 25.60 -22.24 4.84
C SER A 148 26.10 -21.15 5.79
N LEU A 149 25.58 -21.10 7.03
CA LEU A 149 26.24 -20.60 8.25
C LEU A 149 25.33 -20.84 9.48
N ALA A 150 25.93 -20.89 10.69
CA ALA A 150 25.25 -21.29 11.93
C ALA A 150 24.81 -20.08 12.81
N PRO A 151 23.76 -20.20 13.64
CA PRO A 151 23.02 -19.04 14.19
C PRO A 151 23.62 -18.39 15.46
N GLU A 152 24.86 -18.68 15.85
CA GLU A 152 25.43 -18.30 17.15
C GLU A 152 26.63 -17.33 17.00
N SER A 153 26.38 -16.02 16.94
CA SER A 153 27.43 -14.98 16.92
C SER A 153 26.98 -13.64 17.52
N PRO A 154 27.61 -13.12 18.60
CA PRO A 154 27.20 -11.89 19.27
C PRO A 154 27.91 -10.65 18.71
N VAL A 155 27.39 -10.05 17.63
CA VAL A 155 27.95 -8.83 17.01
C VAL A 155 26.97 -7.66 17.09
N ARG A 156 27.45 -6.49 17.53
CA ARG A 156 26.72 -5.21 17.46
C ARG A 156 27.29 -4.38 16.30
N PHE A 157 26.43 -3.82 15.45
CA PHE A 157 26.86 -2.94 14.37
C PHE A 157 27.25 -1.56 14.90
N THR A 158 28.52 -1.17 14.71
CA THR A 158 29.04 0.17 15.01
C THR A 158 29.34 0.93 13.72
N PRO A 159 28.76 2.12 13.48
CA PRO A 159 29.09 2.93 12.31
C PRO A 159 30.55 3.40 12.29
N LYS A 160 31.10 3.65 11.10
CA LYS A 160 32.46 4.21 10.94
C LYS A 160 32.56 5.71 11.28
N ASP A 161 31.43 6.43 11.27
CA ASP A 161 31.34 7.82 11.69
C ASP A 161 30.08 8.04 12.57
N PRO A 162 30.23 8.20 13.89
CA PRO A 162 29.12 8.47 14.81
C PRO A 162 28.47 9.86 14.68
N SER A 163 29.07 10.79 13.92
CA SER A 163 28.51 12.12 13.65
C SER A 163 27.57 12.13 12.44
N VAL A 164 27.76 11.18 11.51
CA VAL A 164 26.90 10.99 10.32
C VAL A 164 25.81 9.95 10.58
N HIS A 165 26.11 8.89 11.34
CA HIS A 165 25.18 7.79 11.62
C HIS A 165 24.96 7.59 13.12
N LYS A 166 23.70 7.62 13.56
CA LYS A 166 23.34 7.20 14.92
C LYS A 166 23.48 5.67 15.06
N PRO A 167 23.93 5.14 16.22
CA PRO A 167 23.92 3.71 16.47
C PRO A 167 22.50 3.14 16.38
N LEU A 168 22.29 2.10 15.57
CA LEU A 168 21.02 1.40 15.49
C LEU A 168 20.82 0.53 16.74
N SER A 169 19.91 0.95 17.62
CA SER A 169 19.41 0.08 18.68
C SER A 169 18.42 -0.95 18.11
N PRO A 170 18.37 -2.19 18.62
CA PRO A 170 17.40 -3.20 18.19
C PRO A 170 15.98 -2.88 18.72
N LYS A 171 15.36 -1.85 18.15
CA LYS A 171 14.00 -1.41 18.42
C LYS A 171 13.33 -0.96 17.12
N GLN A 172 12.45 -1.83 16.62
CA GLN A 172 11.50 -1.58 15.54
C GLN A 172 12.15 -1.35 14.16
N ASP A 173 12.57 -2.43 13.53
CA ASP A 173 13.13 -2.46 12.15
C ASP A 173 12.06 -2.35 11.05
N TYR A 174 10.80 -2.07 11.41
CA TYR A 174 9.66 -1.96 10.50
C TYR A 174 8.55 -1.08 11.08
N LEU A 175 7.73 -0.50 10.22
CA LEU A 175 6.51 0.24 10.57
C LEU A 175 5.28 -0.62 10.27
N LEU A 176 4.22 -0.58 11.08
CA LEU A 176 3.03 -1.42 10.90
C LEU A 176 1.78 -0.55 10.76
N LEU A 177 1.56 -0.06 9.55
CA LEU A 177 0.50 0.90 9.24
C LEU A 177 -0.89 0.27 9.23
N ARG A 178 -1.86 0.95 9.84
CA ARG A 178 -3.27 0.79 9.48
C ARG A 178 -3.60 1.66 8.27
N LEU A 179 -4.21 1.06 7.26
CA LEU A 179 -4.76 1.76 6.10
C LEU A 179 -6.25 1.44 5.97
N ARG A 180 -7.07 2.47 5.81
CA ARG A 180 -8.52 2.42 5.64
C ARG A 180 -8.89 2.98 4.24
N SER A 181 -10.14 2.81 3.83
CA SER A 181 -10.59 3.31 2.52
C SER A 181 -10.43 4.85 2.42
N GLY A 182 -9.88 5.30 1.29
CA GLY A 182 -9.56 6.70 1.03
C GLY A 182 -8.19 7.19 1.53
N ASP A 183 -7.44 6.40 2.30
CA ASP A 183 -6.07 6.75 2.69
C ASP A 183 -5.10 6.62 1.50
N ALA A 184 -4.17 7.57 1.37
CA ALA A 184 -3.09 7.53 0.39
C ALA A 184 -1.70 7.47 1.06
N ILE A 185 -0.78 6.73 0.43
CA ILE A 185 0.65 6.73 0.77
C ILE A 185 1.42 7.31 -0.42
N TYR A 186 2.43 8.13 -0.13
CA TYR A 186 3.45 8.52 -1.09
C TYR A 186 4.83 8.13 -0.54
N MET A 187 5.60 7.39 -1.34
CA MET A 187 6.93 6.90 -0.96
C MET A 187 7.99 7.60 -1.80
N THR A 188 8.84 8.41 -1.15
CA THR A 188 10.00 9.06 -1.75
C THR A 188 11.29 8.75 -0.96
N GLN A 189 12.44 9.15 -1.50
CA GLN A 189 13.76 8.97 -0.88
C GLN A 189 13.98 7.51 -0.42
N GLU A 190 14.50 7.32 0.80
CA GLU A 190 14.80 6.01 1.42
C GLU A 190 13.60 5.05 1.42
N SER A 191 12.39 5.55 1.70
CA SER A 191 11.19 4.71 1.73
C SER A 191 10.89 3.97 0.40
N ARG A 192 11.37 4.46 -0.75
CA ARG A 192 11.20 3.77 -2.04
C ARG A 192 11.92 2.42 -2.11
N PHE A 193 12.94 2.21 -1.30
CA PHE A 193 13.75 0.99 -1.25
C PHE A 193 13.33 0.07 -0.09
N ALA A 194 12.45 0.52 0.79
CA ALA A 194 12.02 -0.26 1.94
C ALA A 194 11.10 -1.43 1.54
N TRP A 195 11.41 -2.63 2.01
CA TRP A 195 10.53 -3.79 1.89
C TRP A 195 9.16 -3.51 2.53
N HIS A 196 8.10 -3.63 1.76
CA HIS A 196 6.72 -3.38 2.18
C HIS A 196 5.78 -4.46 1.65
N GLY A 197 4.67 -4.68 2.34
CA GLY A 197 3.66 -5.67 1.97
C GLY A 197 2.47 -5.63 2.91
N VAL A 198 1.36 -6.24 2.49
CA VAL A 198 0.11 -6.26 3.26
C VAL A 198 -0.08 -7.66 3.86
N PRO A 199 0.23 -7.89 5.16
CA PRO A 199 0.11 -9.22 5.77
C PRO A 199 -1.35 -9.64 6.01
N LYS A 200 -2.24 -8.67 6.26
CA LYS A 200 -3.65 -8.94 6.60
C LYS A 200 -4.57 -7.93 5.91
N ILE A 201 -5.69 -8.42 5.39
CA ILE A 201 -6.91 -7.62 5.17
C ILE A 201 -7.85 -7.94 6.33
N VAL A 202 -8.42 -6.93 6.97
CA VAL A 202 -9.36 -7.14 8.08
C VAL A 202 -10.76 -7.38 7.50
N PRO A 203 -11.40 -8.55 7.74
CA PRO A 203 -12.76 -8.81 7.30
C PRO A 203 -13.76 -7.93 8.05
N GLY A 204 -14.91 -7.63 7.42
CA GLY A 204 -15.96 -6.83 8.04
C GLY A 204 -15.63 -5.34 8.21
N THR A 205 -14.58 -4.82 7.56
CA THR A 205 -14.24 -3.39 7.53
C THR A 205 -14.38 -2.76 6.14
N CYS A 206 -15.20 -3.36 5.26
CA CYS A 206 -15.59 -2.73 4.01
C CYS A 206 -16.56 -1.57 4.31
N PRO A 207 -16.38 -0.36 3.76
CA PRO A 207 -17.33 0.74 3.98
C PRO A 207 -18.66 0.48 3.28
N GLU A 208 -19.77 0.68 4.00
CA GLU A 208 -21.15 0.48 3.55
C GLU A 208 -21.43 1.06 2.14
N TYR A 209 -20.97 2.28 1.87
CA TYR A 209 -21.17 2.99 0.60
C TYR A 209 -20.49 2.37 -0.64
N ILE A 210 -19.55 1.44 -0.46
CA ILE A 210 -19.00 0.60 -1.55
C ILE A 210 -19.24 -0.89 -1.29
N GLU A 211 -19.88 -1.28 -0.19
CA GLU A 211 -19.99 -2.68 0.22
C GLU A 211 -20.70 -3.54 -0.84
N ASN A 212 -21.78 -3.00 -1.42
CA ASN A 212 -22.59 -3.69 -2.43
C ASN A 212 -22.09 -3.48 -3.88
N TRP A 213 -21.06 -2.64 -4.10
CA TRP A 213 -20.49 -2.38 -5.43
C TRP A 213 -20.01 -3.69 -6.11
N PRO A 214 -20.22 -3.88 -7.44
CA PRO A 214 -20.69 -2.90 -8.44
C PRO A 214 -22.22 -2.84 -8.66
N ALA A 215 -23.05 -3.51 -7.85
CA ALA A 215 -24.50 -3.45 -8.05
C ALA A 215 -25.04 -2.02 -7.90
N ARG A 216 -25.96 -1.65 -8.80
CA ARG A 216 -26.59 -0.32 -8.88
C ARG A 216 -28.11 -0.41 -8.68
N ASP A 217 -28.71 0.71 -8.27
CA ASP A 217 -30.14 0.82 -7.97
C ASP A 217 -31.06 0.65 -9.21
N ASP A 218 -30.51 0.82 -10.42
CA ASP A 218 -31.18 0.53 -11.69
C ASP A 218 -31.15 -0.97 -12.08
N GLY A 219 -30.57 -1.82 -11.22
CA GLY A 219 -30.41 -3.25 -11.43
C GLY A 219 -29.14 -3.64 -12.19
N GLN A 220 -28.35 -2.69 -12.71
CA GLN A 220 -27.08 -3.02 -13.36
C GLN A 220 -26.14 -3.72 -12.38
N PHE A 221 -25.45 -4.75 -12.89
CA PHE A 221 -24.52 -5.60 -12.15
C PHE A 221 -25.07 -6.24 -10.86
N GLY A 222 -26.39 -6.32 -10.66
CA GLY A 222 -27.01 -6.85 -9.43
C GLY A 222 -26.50 -8.24 -9.00
N ALA A 223 -26.18 -9.12 -9.95
CA ALA A 223 -25.60 -10.44 -9.69
C ALA A 223 -24.18 -10.41 -9.08
N TRP A 224 -23.49 -9.26 -9.13
CA TRP A 224 -22.20 -9.01 -8.50
C TRP A 224 -22.32 -8.24 -7.18
N GLY A 225 -23.55 -8.02 -6.70
CA GLY A 225 -23.82 -7.30 -5.45
C GLY A 225 -23.04 -7.87 -4.28
N GLY A 226 -22.21 -7.02 -3.65
CA GLY A 226 -21.37 -7.43 -2.53
C GLY A 226 -19.95 -7.88 -2.89
N TRP A 227 -19.53 -7.77 -4.15
CA TRP A 227 -18.17 -8.14 -4.59
C TRP A 227 -17.06 -7.46 -3.78
N MET A 228 -17.27 -6.21 -3.34
CA MET A 228 -16.33 -5.47 -2.49
C MET A 228 -16.28 -5.89 -1.01
N LYS A 229 -17.28 -6.59 -0.47
CA LYS A 229 -17.38 -6.97 0.97
C LYS A 229 -16.09 -7.54 1.57
N ASN A 230 -15.36 -8.32 0.77
CA ASN A 230 -14.14 -9.03 1.18
C ASN A 230 -12.93 -8.70 0.30
N LYS A 231 -12.87 -7.49 -0.29
CA LYS A 231 -11.78 -7.08 -1.20
C LYS A 231 -11.16 -5.74 -0.80
N ARG A 232 -9.89 -5.56 -1.15
CA ARG A 232 -9.17 -4.28 -1.14
C ARG A 232 -8.52 -4.07 -2.50
N ILE A 233 -8.81 -2.95 -3.13
CA ILE A 233 -8.12 -2.48 -4.35
C ILE A 233 -6.98 -1.53 -3.95
N ASN A 234 -5.92 -1.47 -4.75
CA ASN A 234 -4.72 -0.70 -4.47
C ASN A 234 -4.17 -0.06 -5.76
N LEU A 235 -4.54 1.20 -6.03
CA LEU A 235 -3.99 1.94 -7.16
C LEU A 235 -2.55 2.38 -6.86
N ASN A 236 -1.64 2.13 -7.79
CA ASN A 236 -0.22 2.48 -7.67
C ASN A 236 0.17 3.34 -8.89
N VAL A 237 0.40 4.64 -8.67
CA VAL A 237 0.89 5.55 -9.70
C VAL A 237 2.40 5.72 -9.53
N ARG A 238 3.16 5.64 -10.64
CA ARG A 238 4.62 5.75 -10.64
C ARG A 238 5.05 6.55 -11.88
N GLN A 239 5.99 7.48 -11.72
CA GLN A 239 6.71 8.04 -12.86
C GLN A 239 7.74 7.01 -13.33
N VAL A 240 7.57 6.51 -14.56
CA VAL A 240 8.63 5.84 -15.33
C VAL A 240 9.44 6.93 -16.05
N ARG A 241 10.71 6.66 -16.31
CA ARG A 241 11.53 7.42 -17.26
C ARG A 241 11.99 6.45 -18.33
N ASP A 242 11.93 6.90 -19.58
CA ASP A 242 12.55 6.24 -20.72
C ASP A 242 14.08 6.49 -20.73
#